data_AF-A0A969FDN0-F1
#
_entry.id   AF-A0A969FDN0-F1
#
_cell.length_a   1.000
_cell.length_b   1.000
_cell.length_c   1.000
_cell.angle_alpha   90.00
_cell.angle_beta   90.00
_cell.angle_gamma   90.00
#
_symmetry.space_group_name_H-M   'P 1'
#
loop_
_entity.id
_entity.type
_entity.pdbx_description
1 polymer ?
#
loop_
_entity_poly.entity_id
_entity_poly.type
_entity_poly.pdbx_seq_one_letter_code
_entity_poly.pdbx_strand_id
1 'polypeptide(L)' 'MSQEPEATVNDDGMRDDEMRPEYDFSGGIRGKYYEAYMRSSNVVVLDPDVAEVFRDSASVNEALRLIAKIAKSVSV' A
#
# COMPACT_ATOMS: atom_id res chain seq x y z
N MET A 1 19.52 42.54 -43.63
CA MET A 1 19.58 41.47 -42.61
C MET A 1 19.60 42.15 -41.26
N SER A 2 18.41 42.35 -40.69
CA SER A 2 18.21 42.83 -39.33
C SER A 2 17.13 41.93 -38.77
N GLN A 3 17.53 41.08 -37.83
CA GLN A 3 16.70 40.04 -37.24
C GLN A 3 15.53 40.68 -36.48
N GLU A 4 14.31 40.21 -36.73
CA GLU A 4 13.20 40.36 -35.78
C GLU A 4 13.32 39.23 -34.73
N PRO A 5 13.07 39.48 -33.44
CA PRO A 5 13.06 38.42 -32.45
C PRO A 5 11.74 37.66 -32.57
N GLU A 6 11.77 36.45 -33.11
CA GLU A 6 10.69 35.49 -32.94
C GLU A 6 10.59 35.13 -31.45
N ALA A 7 9.59 35.69 -30.78
CA ALA A 7 9.21 35.30 -29.45
C ALA A 7 8.72 33.84 -29.49
N THR A 8 9.57 32.90 -29.07
CA THR A 8 9.13 31.55 -28.75
C THR A 8 8.42 31.59 -27.40
N VAL A 9 7.09 31.72 -27.46
CA VAL A 9 6.19 31.39 -26.36
C VAL A 9 6.36 29.90 -26.07
N ASN A 10 7.13 29.56 -25.04
CA ASN A 10 7.21 28.20 -24.54
C ASN A 10 6.75 28.19 -23.08
N ASP A 11 5.44 28.06 -22.93
CA ASP A 11 4.72 27.33 -21.88
C ASP A 11 5.57 26.92 -20.66
N ASP A 12 5.64 27.80 -19.65
CA ASP A 12 6.39 27.58 -18.40
C ASP A 12 5.48 27.00 -17.31
N GLY A 13 4.60 26.07 -17.69
CA GLY A 13 3.49 25.60 -16.85
C GLY A 13 3.42 24.10 -16.57
N MET A 14 4.25 23.25 -17.19
CA MET A 14 4.14 21.78 -17.06
C MET A 14 5.50 21.06 -17.19
N ARG A 15 6.42 21.28 -16.24
CA ARG A 15 7.68 20.52 -16.15
C ARG A 15 8.04 20.19 -14.71
N ASP A 16 7.17 19.50 -13.99
CA ASP A 16 7.52 18.90 -12.68
C ASP A 16 7.30 17.37 -12.66
N ASP A 17 6.95 16.79 -13.82
CA ASP A 17 6.75 15.35 -14.00
C ASP A 17 8.02 14.62 -14.50
N GLU A 18 9.14 15.33 -14.65
CA GLU A 18 10.41 14.70 -15.06
C GLU A 18 11.08 13.96 -13.89
N MET A 19 11.42 12.68 -14.12
CA MET A 19 12.20 11.90 -13.16
C MET A 19 13.56 12.55 -12.93
N ARG A 20 13.93 12.70 -11.65
CA ARG A 20 15.20 13.28 -11.26
C ARG A 20 16.38 12.45 -11.80
N PRO A 21 17.49 13.09 -12.24
CA PRO A 21 18.64 12.39 -12.81
C PRO A 21 19.27 11.34 -11.88
N GLU A 22 19.11 11.47 -10.56
CA GLU A 22 19.65 10.54 -9.58
C GLU A 22 18.87 9.21 -9.48
N TYR A 23 17.69 9.12 -10.09
CA TYR A 23 16.87 7.91 -10.05
C TYR A 23 17.16 6.98 -11.23
N ASP A 24 17.79 5.83 -10.96
CA ASP A 24 17.92 4.71 -11.89
C ASP A 24 17.01 3.55 -11.49
N PHE A 25 15.89 3.40 -12.20
CA PHE A 25 14.94 2.28 -12.03
C PHE A 25 15.16 1.13 -13.03
N SER A 26 16.23 1.16 -13.85
CA SER A 26 16.49 0.14 -14.87
C SER A 26 16.68 -1.28 -14.29
N GLY A 27 17.10 -1.38 -13.02
CA GLY A 27 17.24 -2.63 -12.27
C GLY A 27 15.96 -3.10 -11.55
N GLY A 28 14.80 -2.49 -11.81
CA GLY A 28 13.55 -2.82 -11.14
C GLY A 28 13.07 -4.25 -11.44
N ILE A 29 12.88 -5.07 -10.40
CA ILE A 29 12.30 -6.42 -10.50
C ILE A 29 10.86 -6.38 -10.02
N ARG A 30 9.91 -6.70 -10.91
CA ARG A 30 8.49 -6.78 -10.55
C ARG A 30 8.29 -7.85 -9.47
N GLY A 31 7.65 -7.46 -8.37
CA GLY A 31 7.33 -8.40 -7.29
C GLY A 31 8.52 -8.84 -6.43
N LYS A 32 9.66 -8.13 -6.44
CA LYS A 32 10.87 -8.46 -5.65
C LYS A 32 10.60 -8.84 -4.17
N TYR A 33 9.57 -8.23 -3.57
CA TYR A 33 9.17 -8.47 -2.18
C TYR A 33 7.77 -9.07 -2.03
N TYR A 34 7.11 -9.41 -3.14
CA TYR A 34 5.72 -9.88 -3.14
C TYR A 34 5.54 -11.12 -2.28
N GLU A 35 6.39 -12.12 -2.45
CA GLU A 35 6.28 -13.34 -1.66
C GLU A 35 6.60 -13.12 -0.18
N ALA A 36 7.56 -12.25 0.14
CA ALA A 36 7.89 -11.94 1.53
C ALA A 36 6.72 -11.23 2.23
N TYR A 37 6.05 -10.31 1.52
CA TYR A 37 4.84 -9.63 1.98
C TYR A 37 3.68 -10.61 2.17
N MET A 38 3.47 -11.53 1.23
CA MET A 38 2.42 -12.55 1.34
C MET A 38 2.67 -13.55 2.48
N ARG A 39 3.93 -13.90 2.74
CA ARG A 39 4.30 -14.81 3.85
C ARG A 39 4.12 -14.17 5.23
N SER A 40 4.26 -12.84 5.34
CA SER A 40 4.18 -12.13 6.62
C SER A 40 2.76 -11.68 6.99
N SER A 41 1.82 -11.68 6.04
CA SER A 41 0.47 -11.18 6.26
C SER A 41 -0.60 -12.19 5.85
N ASN A 42 -1.28 -12.78 6.84
CA ASN A 42 -2.54 -13.47 6.61
C ASN A 42 -3.67 -12.43 6.72
N VAL A 43 -4.07 -11.85 5.59
CA VAL A 43 -5.18 -10.89 5.54
C VAL A 43 -6.49 -11.67 5.52
N VAL A 44 -7.25 -11.53 6.60
CA VAL A 44 -8.61 -12.10 6.71
C VAL A 44 -9.60 -10.95 6.60
N VAL A 45 -10.48 -11.03 5.59
CA VAL A 45 -11.58 -10.09 5.43
C VAL A 45 -12.72 -10.55 6.31
N LEU A 46 -13.25 -9.64 7.14
CA LEU A 46 -14.45 -9.89 7.94
C LEU A 46 -15.69 -9.57 7.11
N ASP A 47 -16.77 -10.30 7.38
CA ASP A 47 -18.08 -9.92 6.84
C ASP A 47 -18.50 -8.54 7.38
N PRO A 48 -19.30 -7.76 6.62
CA PRO A 48 -19.60 -6.37 6.96
C PRO A 48 -20.24 -6.21 8.35
N ASP A 49 -21.18 -7.08 8.70
CA ASP A 49 -21.88 -7.08 9.98
C ASP A 49 -20.92 -7.35 11.15
N VAL A 50 -19.93 -8.22 10.97
CA VAL A 50 -18.89 -8.48 11.98
C VAL A 50 -17.96 -7.27 12.09
N ALA A 51 -17.57 -6.66 10.97
CA ALA A 51 -16.70 -5.49 10.96
C ALA A 51 -17.32 -4.27 11.64
N GLU A 52 -18.64 -4.10 11.58
CA GLU A 52 -19.36 -3.02 12.25
C GLU A 52 -19.28 -3.09 13.79
N VAL A 53 -19.08 -4.29 14.35
CA VAL A 53 -19.02 -4.51 15.80
C VAL A 53 -17.65 -4.16 16.39
N PHE A 54 -16.57 -4.33 15.61
CA PHE A 54 -15.20 -4.20 16.11
C PHE A 54 -14.52 -2.93 15.61
N ARG A 55 -13.95 -2.15 16.54
CA ARG A 55 -13.27 -0.89 16.22
C ARG A 55 -11.95 -1.09 15.47
N ASP A 56 -11.19 -2.12 15.83
CA ASP A 56 -9.84 -2.34 15.32
C ASP A 56 -9.43 -3.83 15.38
N SER A 57 -8.36 -4.17 14.69
CA SER A 57 -7.83 -5.54 14.64
C SER A 57 -7.37 -6.06 16.00
N ALA A 58 -7.02 -5.18 16.96
CA ALA A 58 -6.61 -5.62 18.29
C ALA A 58 -7.81 -6.22 19.04
N SER A 59 -8.96 -5.53 18.99
CA SER A 59 -10.21 -6.01 19.60
C SER A 59 -10.70 -7.34 19.01
N VAL A 60 -10.63 -7.51 17.68
CA VAL A 60 -10.98 -8.78 17.00
C VAL A 60 -10.09 -9.91 17.49
N ASN A 61 -8.77 -9.68 17.50
CA ASN A 61 -7.81 -10.71 17.89
C ASN A 61 -7.94 -11.12 19.35
N GLU A 62 -8.26 -10.18 20.25
CA GLU A 62 -8.54 -10.49 21.65
C GLU A 62 -9.75 -11.41 21.80
N ALA A 63 -10.87 -11.08 21.15
CA ALA A 63 -12.08 -11.90 21.17
C ALA A 63 -11.82 -13.33 20.65
N LEU A 64 -11.15 -13.47 19.50
CA LEU A 64 -10.81 -14.77 18.93
C LEU A 64 -9.88 -15.60 19.84
N ARG A 65 -8.93 -14.94 20.54
CA ARG A 65 -8.08 -15.62 21.52
C ARG A 65 -8.85 -16.13 22.73
N LEU A 66 -9.85 -15.39 23.21
CA LEU A 66 -10.72 -15.83 24.29
C LEU A 66 -11.51 -17.08 23.88
N ILE A 67 -12.11 -17.06 22.68
CA ILE A 67 -12.80 -18.22 22.11
C ILE A 67 -11.86 -19.42 22.01
N ALA A 68 -10.64 -19.23 21.52
CA ALA A 68 -9.65 -20.30 21.43
C ALA A 68 -9.26 -20.89 22.80
N LYS A 69 -9.18 -20.05 23.85
CA LYS A 69 -8.94 -20.52 25.23
C LYS A 69 -10.11 -21.37 25.73
N ILE A 70 -11.34 -20.90 25.53
CA ILE A 70 -12.55 -21.63 25.92
C ILE A 70 -12.61 -22.98 25.21
N ALA A 71 -12.38 -22.99 23.89
CA ALA A 71 -12.40 -24.22 23.09
C ALA A 71 -11.39 -25.25 23.60
N LYS A 72 -10.17 -24.83 23.96
CA LYS A 72 -9.13 -25.70 24.55
C LYS A 72 -9.51 -26.23 25.93
N SER A 73 -10.26 -25.46 26.73
CA SER A 73 -10.71 -25.92 28.05
C SER A 73 -11.92 -26.85 27.99
N VAL A 74 -12.73 -26.76 26.92
CA VAL A 74 -13.94 -27.59 26.73
C VAL A 74 -13.60 -28.95 26.14
N SER A 75 -12.47 -29.10 25.45
CA SER A 75 -12.00 -30.37 24.90
C SER A 75 -11.33 -31.30 25.93
N VAL A 76 -11.72 -31.22 27.21
CA VAL A 76 -11.25 -32.07 28.32
C VAL A 76 -12.34 -33.06 28.71
#